data_AF-A0A183L5X1-F1
#
_entry.id   AF-A0A183L5X1-F1
#
_cell.length_a   1.000
_cell.length_b   1.000
_cell.length_c   1.000
_cell.angle_alpha   90.00
_cell.angle_beta   90.00
_cell.angle_gamma   90.00
#
_symmetry.space_group_name_H-M   'P 1'
#
loop_
_entity.id
_entity.type
_entity.pdbx_description
1 polymer ?
#
loop_
_entity_poly.entity_id
_entity_poly.type
_entity_poly.pdbx_seq_one_letter_code
_entity_poly.pdbx_strand_id
1 'polypeptide(L)'
;VPYAEVGGKTLVFNVYDFDRFSKHDQIGQIQVPLGSVDLARVIEEWRDLSPPDDDEKENRLGDICFSLRYVPTAGKLTINILEAKNLKKMDVGGLSG
;
A
#
# COMPACT_ATOMS: atom_id res chain seq x y z
N VAL A 1 -5.07 7.51 -21.07
CA VAL A 1 -5.63 6.19 -21.41
C VAL A 1 -6.49 6.37 -22.65
N PRO A 2 -6.25 5.61 -23.74
CA PRO A 2 -7.13 5.63 -24.91
C PRO A 2 -8.58 5.29 -24.54
N TYR A 3 -9.57 5.98 -25.11
CA TYR A 3 -10.99 5.79 -24.76
C TYR A 3 -11.44 4.33 -24.87
N ALA A 4 -10.98 3.62 -25.89
CA ALA A 4 -11.27 2.21 -26.11
C ALA A 4 -10.81 1.28 -24.96
N GLU A 5 -9.81 1.69 -24.18
CA GLU A 5 -9.31 0.91 -23.05
C GLU A 5 -10.00 1.27 -21.73
N VAL A 6 -10.77 2.37 -21.68
CA VAL A 6 -11.36 2.88 -20.43
C VAL A 6 -12.43 1.93 -19.88
N GLY A 7 -13.24 1.34 -20.75
CA GLY A 7 -14.32 0.43 -20.33
C GLY A 7 -13.84 -0.81 -19.58
N GLY A 8 -12.57 -1.21 -19.75
CA GLY A 8 -11.95 -2.32 -19.03
C GLY A 8 -11.21 -1.93 -17.75
N LYS A 9 -11.29 -0.66 -17.31
CA LYS A 9 -10.57 -0.16 -16.13
C LYS A 9 -11.51 0.15 -14.97
N THR A 10 -10.94 0.13 -13.78
CA THR A 10 -11.60 0.54 -12.53
C THR A 10 -10.88 1.76 -11.99
N LEU A 11 -11.63 2.81 -11.68
CA LEU A 11 -11.12 3.95 -10.94
C LEU A 11 -11.15 3.59 -9.45
N VAL A 12 -10.01 3.76 -8.77
CA VAL A 12 -9.87 3.46 -7.35
C VAL A 12 -9.57 4.75 -6.60
N PHE A 13 -10.40 5.07 -5.62
CA PHE A 13 -10.15 6.14 -4.66
C PHE A 13 -9.74 5.53 -3.33
N ASN A 14 -8.50 5.79 -2.90
CA ASN A 14 -8.04 5.40 -1.57
C ASN A 14 -8.06 6.62 -0.65
N VAL A 15 -8.65 6.46 0.54
CA VAL A 15 -8.73 7.51 1.55
C VAL A 15 -7.79 7.15 2.69
N TYR A 16 -6.88 8.06 3.02
CA TYR A 16 -5.87 7.88 4.05
C TYR A 16 -6.03 8.92 5.18
N ASP A 17 -5.73 8.49 6.40
CA ASP A 17 -5.46 9.39 7.51
C ASP A 17 -4.00 9.85 7.45
N PHE A 18 -3.81 11.17 7.49
CA PHE A 18 -2.48 11.76 7.38
C PHE A 18 -1.80 11.79 8.74
N ASP A 19 -0.62 11.18 8.83
CA ASP A 19 0.25 11.26 10.00
C ASP A 19 1.58 11.92 9.63
N ARG A 20 1.96 12.95 10.38
CA ARG A 20 3.21 13.70 10.19
C ARG A 20 4.46 12.89 10.55
N PHE A 21 4.33 11.93 11.46
CA PHE A 21 5.49 11.23 12.05
C PHE A 21 5.49 9.73 11.80
N SER A 22 4.45 9.17 11.18
CA SER A 22 4.35 7.74 10.90
C SER A 22 3.80 7.46 9.48
N LYS A 23 3.55 6.18 9.15
CA LYS A 23 2.93 5.82 7.87
C LYS A 23 1.46 6.22 7.92
N HIS A 24 0.96 6.84 6.85
CA HIS A 24 -0.47 7.12 6.72
C HIS A 24 -1.27 5.83 6.74
N ASP A 25 -2.34 5.81 7.53
CA ASP A 25 -3.24 4.66 7.64
C ASP A 25 -4.36 4.77 6.61
N GLN A 26 -4.60 3.69 5.86
CA GLN A 26 -5.73 3.68 4.93
C GLN A 26 -7.04 3.49 5.69
N ILE A 27 -7.95 4.45 5.56
CA ILE A 27 -9.29 4.41 6.15
C ILE A 27 -10.19 3.46 5.34
N GLY A 28 -10.10 3.53 4.01
CA GLY A 28 -10.91 2.71 3.11
C GLY A 28 -10.68 3.04 1.64
N GLN A 29 -11.49 2.43 0.77
CA GLN A 29 -11.44 2.62 -0.67
C GLN A 29 -12.81 2.61 -1.34
N ILE A 30 -12.89 3.22 -2.52
CA ILE A 30 -14.04 3.15 -3.42
C ILE A 30 -13.53 2.67 -4.78
N GLN A 31 -14.17 1.65 -5.34
CA GLN A 31 -13.86 1.12 -6.67
C GLN A 31 -15.03 1.40 -7.61
N VAL A 32 -14.75 2.08 -8.72
CA VAL A 32 -15.75 2.43 -9.75
C VAL A 32 -15.33 1.82 -11.08
N PRO A 33 -15.96 0.71 -11.52
CA PRO A 33 -15.74 0.15 -12.84
C PRO A 33 -16.15 1.17 -13.92
N LEU A 34 -15.20 1.65 -14.72
CA LEU A 34 -15.48 2.71 -15.69
C LEU A 34 -16.31 2.21 -16.88
N GLY A 35 -16.38 0.90 -17.09
CA GLY A 35 -17.28 0.28 -18.07
C GLY A 35 -18.77 0.43 -17.74
N SER A 36 -19.13 0.67 -16.48
CA SER A 36 -20.51 0.91 -16.06
C SER A 36 -20.87 2.40 -15.96
N VAL A 37 -20.00 3.29 -16.41
CA VAL A 37 -20.11 4.73 -16.21
C VAL A 37 -20.27 5.47 -17.54
N ASP A 38 -21.28 6.32 -17.66
CA ASP A 38 -21.44 7.22 -18.82
C ASP A 38 -20.54 8.45 -18.66
N LEU A 39 -19.32 8.35 -19.20
CA LEU A 39 -18.30 9.40 -19.13
C LEU A 39 -18.63 10.64 -19.97
N ALA A 40 -19.69 10.62 -20.79
CA ALA A 40 -20.13 11.79 -21.55
C ALA A 40 -20.89 12.80 -20.68
N ARG A 41 -21.17 12.46 -19.41
CA ARG A 41 -21.93 13.29 -18.47
C ARG A 41 -21.12 13.56 -17.21
N VAL A 42 -21.42 14.67 -16.55
CA VAL A 42 -20.94 14.92 -15.19
C VAL A 42 -21.65 13.95 -14.25
N ILE A 43 -20.88 13.21 -13.47
CA ILE A 43 -21.37 12.25 -12.49
C ILE A 43 -21.06 12.80 -11.11
N GLU A 44 -22.08 12.86 -10.26
CA GLU A 44 -21.97 13.26 -8.86
C GLU A 44 -22.77 12.24 -8.04
N GLU A 45 -22.08 11.50 -7.19
CA GLU A 45 -22.69 10.44 -6.39
C GLU A 45 -21.99 10.27 -5.04
N TRP A 46 -22.76 9.79 -4.06
CA TRP A 46 -22.26 9.38 -2.76
C TRP A 46 -22.08 7.87 -2.74
N ARG A 47 -20.94 7.42 -2.20
CA ARG A 47 -20.57 6.00 -2.04
C ARG A 47 -19.96 5.82 -0.67
N ASP A 48 -20.36 4.76 0.01
CA ASP A 48 -19.73 4.36 1.27
C ASP A 48 -18.32 3.81 1.00
N LEU A 49 -17.41 4.05 1.94
CA LEU A 49 -16.07 3.48 1.88
C LEU A 49 -16.15 1.97 2.15
N SER A 50 -15.55 1.18 1.25
CA SER A 50 -15.23 -0.21 1.53
C SER A 50 -13.94 -0.28 2.36
N PRO A 51 -13.76 -1.33 3.19
CA PRO A 51 -12.47 -1.56 3.83
C PRO A 51 -11.35 -1.63 2.78
N PRO A 52 -10.10 -1.28 3.14
CA PRO A 52 -8.94 -1.50 2.27
C PRO A 52 -8.87 -2.96 1.83
N ASP A 53 -8.36 -3.24 0.62
CA ASP A 53 -8.17 -4.62 0.18
C ASP A 53 -7.34 -5.41 1.20
N ASP A 54 -7.82 -6.62 1.53
CA ASP A 54 -7.14 -7.52 2.47
C ASP A 54 -5.73 -7.89 1.99
N ASP A 55 -5.46 -7.75 0.69
CA ASP A 55 -4.14 -7.94 0.09
C ASP A 55 -3.05 -7.10 0.76
N GLU A 56 -3.31 -5.86 1.20
CA GLU A 56 -2.27 -5.07 1.89
C GLU A 56 -1.97 -5.59 3.29
N LYS A 57 -2.93 -6.24 3.96
CA LYS A 57 -2.73 -6.85 5.28
C LYS A 57 -2.14 -8.25 5.16
N GLU A 58 -2.64 -9.08 4.24
CA GLU A 58 -2.12 -10.44 4.01
C GLU A 58 -0.73 -10.45 3.38
N ASN A 59 -0.39 -9.44 2.55
CA ASN A 59 0.96 -9.30 1.97
C ASN A 59 1.93 -8.52 2.85
N ARG A 60 1.52 -8.08 4.05
CA ARG A 60 2.44 -7.41 4.97
C ARG A 60 3.40 -8.43 5.57
N LEU A 61 4.65 -8.40 5.11
CA LEU A 61 5.71 -9.31 5.56
C LEU A 61 6.39 -8.87 6.87
N GLY A 62 6.04 -7.69 7.38
CA GLY A 62 6.60 -7.05 8.57
C GLY A 62 7.48 -5.85 8.24
N ASP A 63 8.10 -5.29 9.28
CA ASP A 63 8.94 -4.09 9.19
C ASP A 63 10.37 -4.45 9.63
N ILE A 64 11.40 -3.95 8.92
CA ILE A 64 12.81 -4.08 9.29
C ILE A 64 13.40 -2.68 9.51
N CYS A 65 13.99 -2.47 10.67
CA CYS A 65 14.75 -1.27 11.01
C CYS A 65 16.24 -1.53 10.77
N PHE A 66 16.88 -0.67 9.98
CA PHE A 66 18.32 -0.75 9.71
C PHE A 66 18.93 0.65 9.56
N SER A 67 20.24 0.75 9.74
CA SER A 67 20.99 1.98 9.50
C SER A 67 22.07 1.77 8.45
N LEU A 68 22.31 2.82 7.67
CA LEU A 68 23.33 2.87 6.63
C LEU A 68 24.38 3.91 7.00
N ARG A 69 25.66 3.58 6.83
CA ARG A 69 26.77 4.52 6.97
C ARG A 69 27.72 4.34 5.80
N TYR A 70 27.87 5.39 4.98
CA TYR A 70 28.86 5.42 3.91
C TYR A 70 30.05 6.29 4.29
N VAL A 71 31.27 5.80 4.07
CA VAL A 71 32.53 6.53 4.24
C VAL A 71 33.22 6.61 2.86
N PRO A 72 33.06 7.73 2.12
CA PRO A 72 33.54 7.84 0.74
C PRO A 72 35.06 7.66 0.60
N THR A 73 35.83 8.23 1.53
CA THR A 73 37.30 8.20 1.54
C THR A 73 37.87 6.79 1.65
N ALA A 74 37.14 5.86 2.25
CA ALA A 74 37.49 4.46 2.37
C ALA A 74 36.73 3.55 1.39
N GLY A 75 35.85 4.11 0.55
CA GLY A 75 34.95 3.35 -0.31
C GLY A 75 34.04 2.36 0.43
N LYS A 76 33.76 2.58 1.72
CA LYS A 76 33.10 1.59 2.58
C LYS A 76 31.65 1.98 2.90
N LEU A 77 30.70 1.09 2.58
CA LEU A 77 29.32 1.14 3.05
C LEU A 77 29.12 0.11 4.17
N THR A 78 28.63 0.56 5.33
CA THR A 78 28.26 -0.28 6.46
C THR A 78 26.74 -0.29 6.60
N ILE A 79 26.17 -1.49 6.70
CA ILE A 79 24.74 -1.72 6.87
C ILE A 79 24.56 -2.41 8.23
N ASN A 80 23.86 -1.77 9.17
CA ASN A 80 23.53 -2.38 10.46
C ASN A 80 22.04 -2.72 10.48
N ILE A 81 21.72 -4.00 10.64
CA ILE A 81 20.35 -4.44 10.91
C ILE A 81 20.09 -4.26 12.41
N LEU A 82 19.03 -3.53 12.76
CA LEU A 82 18.76 -3.13 14.15
C LEU A 82 17.69 -4.02 14.78
N GLU A 83 16.50 -4.03 14.19
CA GLU A 83 15.36 -4.82 14.67
C GLU A 83 14.41 -5.18 13.52
N ALA A 84 13.55 -6.16 13.77
CA ALA A 84 12.43 -6.47 12.90
C ALA A 84 11.18 -6.69 13.75
N LYS A 85 10.02 -6.28 13.26
CA LYS A 85 8.73 -6.40 13.96
C LYS A 85 7.62 -6.77 12.99
N ASN A 86 6.53 -7.31 13.53
CA ASN A 86 5.34 -7.69 12.75
C ASN A 86 5.64 -8.66 11.58
N LEU A 87 6.68 -9.49 11.71
CA LEU A 87 7.06 -10.42 10.65
C LEU A 87 5.96 -11.46 10.42
N LYS A 88 5.63 -11.72 9.15
CA LYS A 88 4.65 -12.75 8.79
C LYS A 88 5.19 -14.13 9.21
N LYS A 89 4.35 -14.94 9.86
CA LYS A 89 4.69 -16.34 10.15
C LYS A 89 4.80 -17.11 8.84
N MET A 90 5.98 -17.61 8.53
CA MET A 90 6.25 -18.34 7.29
C MET A 90 6.22 -19.86 7.49
N ASP A 91 6.28 -20.35 8.74
CA ASP A 91 6.28 -21.77 9.06
C ASP A 91 4.88 -22.24 9.44
N VAL A 92 4.50 -23.44 8.96
CA VAL A 92 3.20 -24.08 9.23
C VAL A 92 2.92 -24.28 10.73
N GLY A 93 3.96 -24.25 11.59
CA GLY A 93 3.86 -24.40 13.04
C GLY A 93 4.05 -23.12 13.88
N GLY A 94 4.33 -21.97 13.27
CA GLY A 94 4.49 -20.70 13.99
C GLY A 94 5.64 -20.65 15.01
N LEU A 95 6.68 -21.47 14.82
CA LEU A 95 7.84 -21.60 15.72
C LEU A 95 8.99 -20.62 15.45
N SER A 96 8.94 -19.88 14.33
CA SER A 96 9.86 -18.77 14.07
C SER A 96 9.36 -17.53 14.82
N GLY A 97 9.82 -17.40 16.07
CA GLY A 97 9.69 -16.24 16.94
C GLY A 97 10.94 -16.10 17.79
#